data_AF-A0A3L7Q3L1-F1
#
_entry.id   AF-A0A3L7Q3L1-F1
#
_cell.length_a   1.000
_cell.length_b   1.000
_cell.length_c   1.000
_cell.angle_alpha   90.00
_cell.angle_beta   90.00
_cell.angle_gamma   90.00
#
_symmetry.space_group_name_H-M   'P 1'
#
loop_
_entity.id
_entity.type
_entity.pdbx_description
1 polymer ?
#
loop_
_entity_poly.entity_id
_entity_poly.type
_entity_poly.pdbx_seq_one_letter_code
_entity_poly.pdbx_strand_id
1 'polypeptide(L)'
;MTPRLEPDLVVREEEVPLVGADILRLRSVADDAGSEAGVEAALAWVTEGKALPATVLPLYGTHVVWSPARAVCIAPADRLGQVYDAVVEFSRCESGIRDLEAGIVAGLSGLDGDATAVFEVDLDDARRRQLAGRYRAAVGIQAGLARLAPQVHTPRLHPPTLAGQIAERLRERTRLAERLEFAVQQAEVLVRVYEQCGQRASDSVISGRHLRLEWAIVVLLATETLFLFVDLLTSSSTPT
;
A
#
# COMPACT_ATOMS: atom_id res chain seq x y z
N MET A 1 -5.12 3.73 40.87
CA MET A 1 -4.53 5.07 40.63
C MET A 1 -3.81 4.98 39.31
N THR A 2 -4.26 5.71 38.29
CA THR A 2 -3.59 5.70 36.98
C THR A 2 -2.35 6.58 37.09
N PRO A 3 -1.13 6.05 36.87
CA PRO A 3 0.09 6.85 36.91
C PRO A 3 0.00 7.91 35.79
N ARG A 4 0.03 9.18 36.17
CA ARG A 4 0.05 10.31 35.23
C ARG A 4 1.48 10.82 35.14
N LEU A 5 1.93 11.11 33.91
CA LEU A 5 3.14 11.88 33.70
C LEU A 5 2.93 13.25 34.36
N GLU A 6 3.84 13.66 35.24
CA GLU A 6 3.78 14.97 35.86
C GLU A 6 3.89 16.04 34.75
N PRO A 7 2.98 17.02 34.70
CA PRO A 7 2.92 18.00 33.61
C PRO A 7 4.20 18.86 33.52
N ASP A 8 4.93 19.01 34.62
CA ASP A 8 6.16 19.80 34.69
C ASP A 8 7.37 19.10 34.03
N LEU A 9 7.27 17.82 33.70
CA LEU A 9 8.33 17.04 33.03
C LEU A 9 8.12 16.93 31.50
N VAL A 10 6.94 17.30 31.00
CA VAL A 10 6.63 17.24 29.56
C VAL A 10 7.20 18.47 28.87
N VAL A 11 8.25 18.25 28.09
CA VAL A 11 8.98 19.33 27.41
C VAL A 11 8.26 19.74 26.12
N ARG A 12 7.63 18.80 25.43
CA ARG A 12 6.93 19.04 24.16
C ARG A 12 5.88 17.96 23.90
N GLU A 13 4.67 18.39 23.54
CA GLU A 13 3.60 17.54 23.00
C GLU A 13 3.22 18.09 21.62
N GLU A 14 3.24 17.23 20.60
CA GLU A 14 3.01 17.65 19.22
C GLU A 14 2.22 16.59 18.44
N GLU A 15 1.39 17.06 17.53
CA GLU A 15 0.71 16.24 16.54
C GLU A 15 1.53 16.25 15.25
N VAL A 16 2.14 15.11 14.94
CA VAL A 16 2.99 14.95 13.76
C VAL A 16 2.17 14.29 12.65
N PRO A 17 1.97 14.95 11.50
CA PRO A 17 1.31 14.32 10.36
C PRO A 17 2.18 13.19 9.83
N LEU A 18 1.57 12.01 9.71
CA LEU A 18 2.17 10.84 9.09
C LEU A 18 1.71 10.71 7.63
N VAL A 19 2.07 9.60 6.98
CA VAL A 19 1.59 9.30 5.64
C VAL A 19 0.06 9.09 5.70
N GLY A 20 -0.66 9.57 4.70
CA GLY A 20 -2.12 9.45 4.64
C GLY A 20 -2.85 10.45 5.54
N ALA A 21 -3.85 9.95 6.29
CA ALA A 21 -4.64 10.73 7.25
C ALA A 21 -4.21 10.48 8.71
N ASP A 22 -3.15 9.70 8.92
CA ASP A 22 -2.68 9.32 10.24
C ASP A 22 -1.95 10.49 10.92
N ILE A 23 -2.19 10.63 12.23
CA ILE A 23 -1.54 11.63 13.08
C ILE A 23 -0.90 10.91 14.26
N LEU A 24 0.41 11.12 14.44
CA LEU A 24 1.13 10.66 15.61
C LEU A 24 1.10 11.73 16.69
N ARG A 25 0.58 11.40 17.87
CA ARG A 25 0.77 12.24 19.06
C ARG A 25 2.08 11.87 19.74
N LEU A 26 3.03 12.79 19.74
CA LEU A 26 4.37 12.57 20.25
C LEU A 26 4.60 13.45 21.49
N ARG A 27 4.96 12.83 22.60
CA ARG A 27 5.41 13.50 23.82
C ARG A 27 6.89 13.30 24.03
N SER A 28 7.58 14.35 24.45
CA SER A 28 8.98 14.29 24.83
C SER A 28 9.14 14.75 26.28
N VAL A 29 9.89 13.97 27.04
CA VAL A 29 10.11 14.13 28.49
C VAL A 29 11.62 14.18 28.70
N ALA A 30 12.11 15.29 29.26
CA ALA A 30 13.51 15.37 29.66
C ALA A 30 13.66 14.75 31.05
N ASP A 31 14.25 13.58 31.11
CA ASP A 31 14.54 12.85 32.35
C ASP A 31 15.88 12.12 32.20
N ASP A 32 16.80 12.38 33.12
CA ASP A 32 18.17 11.84 33.10
C ASP A 32 18.24 10.36 33.51
N ALA A 33 17.18 9.82 34.13
CA ALA A 33 17.17 8.43 34.62
C ALA A 33 15.99 7.58 34.14
N GLY A 34 15.00 8.16 33.45
CA GLY A 34 13.82 7.43 32.97
C GLY A 34 13.16 6.64 34.10
N SER A 35 12.68 7.34 35.12
CA SER A 35 12.07 6.72 36.31
C SER A 35 11.06 5.64 35.92
N GLU A 36 11.07 4.51 36.63
CA GLU A 36 10.16 3.37 36.37
C GLU A 36 8.69 3.83 36.34
N ALA A 37 8.33 4.77 37.24
CA ALA A 37 7.01 5.40 37.26
C ALA A 37 6.73 6.27 36.02
N GLY A 38 7.75 6.93 35.46
CA GLY A 38 7.64 7.71 34.23
C GLY A 38 7.43 6.83 33.00
N VAL A 39 8.11 5.68 32.93
CA VAL A 39 7.91 4.69 31.87
C VAL A 39 6.53 4.04 31.96
N GLU A 40 6.05 3.72 33.17
CA GLU A 40 4.72 3.17 33.39
C GLU A 40 3.61 4.16 32.98
N ALA A 41 3.77 5.44 33.36
CA ALA A 41 2.85 6.50 32.95
C ALA A 41 2.86 6.72 31.43
N ALA A 42 4.04 6.67 30.79
CA ALA A 42 4.16 6.74 29.34
C ALA A 42 3.45 5.56 28.65
N LEU A 43 3.62 4.35 29.18
CA LEU A 43 2.94 3.16 28.68
C LEU A 43 1.42 3.26 28.81
N ALA A 44 0.91 3.71 29.96
CA ALA A 44 -0.51 3.93 30.15
C ALA A 44 -1.07 4.93 29.13
N TRP A 45 -0.38 6.06 28.91
CA TRP A 45 -0.82 7.05 27.94
C TRP A 45 -0.77 6.58 26.48
N VAL A 46 0.26 5.81 26.10
CA VAL A 46 0.37 5.26 24.74
C VAL A 46 -0.71 4.20 24.51
N THR A 47 -0.96 3.33 25.48
CA THR A 47 -1.96 2.25 25.37
C THR A 47 -3.41 2.75 25.33
N GLU A 48 -3.71 3.89 25.94
CA GLU A 48 -5.00 4.58 25.76
C GLU A 48 -5.31 4.94 24.30
N GLY A 49 -4.29 5.02 23.43
CA GLY A 49 -4.42 5.24 22.00
C GLY A 49 -5.03 4.06 21.21
N LYS A 50 -5.21 2.89 21.83
CA LYS A 50 -6.03 1.74 21.35
C LYS A 50 -5.89 1.33 19.87
N ALA A 51 -4.67 1.13 19.37
CA ALA A 51 -4.48 0.51 18.04
C ALA A 51 -3.75 -0.83 18.09
N LEU A 52 -2.62 -0.90 18.79
CA LEU A 52 -1.75 -2.08 18.87
C LEU A 52 -1.02 -2.10 20.22
N PRO A 53 -0.49 -3.26 20.67
CA PRO A 53 0.34 -3.30 21.86
C PRO A 53 1.52 -2.35 21.71
N ALA A 54 1.73 -1.52 22.74
CA ALA A 54 2.82 -0.56 22.74
C ALA A 54 4.17 -1.29 22.78
N THR A 55 5.12 -0.79 22.01
CA THR A 55 6.51 -1.24 22.01
C THR A 55 7.31 -0.37 22.96
N VAL A 56 7.96 -0.99 23.93
CA VAL A 56 8.87 -0.31 24.87
C VAL A 56 10.31 -0.63 24.49
N LEU A 57 11.12 0.41 24.30
CA LEU A 57 12.52 0.32 23.91
C LEU A 57 13.41 1.10 24.88
N PRO A 58 14.13 0.42 25.78
CA PRO A 58 15.21 1.02 26.57
C PRO A 58 16.53 1.00 25.78
N LEU A 59 17.25 2.13 25.75
CA LEU A 59 18.57 2.25 25.11
C LEU A 59 19.42 3.38 25.73
N TYR A 60 20.55 3.06 26.35
CA TYR A 60 21.52 4.03 26.93
C TYR A 60 20.90 5.16 27.77
N GLY A 61 19.98 4.81 28.69
CA GLY A 61 19.28 5.79 29.53
C GLY A 61 18.15 6.56 28.82
N THR A 62 17.84 6.22 27.56
CA THR A 62 16.65 6.67 26.84
C THR A 62 15.59 5.57 26.86
N HIS A 63 14.32 5.96 27.01
CA HIS A 63 13.18 5.08 26.82
C HIS A 63 12.27 5.63 25.73
N VAL A 64 11.91 4.78 24.77
CA VAL A 64 10.88 5.07 23.78
C VAL A 64 9.72 4.13 24.02
N VAL A 65 8.53 4.69 24.23
CA VAL A 65 7.28 3.93 24.27
C VAL A 65 6.47 4.33 23.05
N TRP A 66 6.24 3.38 22.14
CA TRP A 66 5.69 3.68 20.82
C TRP A 66 4.49 2.81 20.51
N SER A 67 3.50 3.42 19.86
CA SER A 67 2.41 2.76 19.15
C SER A 67 2.13 3.56 17.87
N PRO A 68 1.38 2.99 16.92
CA PRO A 68 0.96 3.67 15.69
C PRO A 68 0.41 5.09 15.86
N ALA A 69 -0.36 5.34 16.92
CA ALA A 69 -1.09 6.59 17.13
C ALA A 69 -0.42 7.51 18.16
N ARG A 70 0.42 6.95 19.03
CA ARG A 70 1.01 7.66 20.17
C ARG A 70 2.42 7.18 20.44
N ALA A 71 3.32 8.11 20.71
CA ALA A 71 4.67 7.81 21.13
C ALA A 71 5.16 8.76 22.23
N VAL A 72 6.00 8.24 23.12
CA VAL A 72 6.65 9.01 24.19
C VAL A 72 8.14 8.74 24.12
N CYS A 73 8.93 9.81 24.09
CA CYS A 73 10.39 9.78 24.17
C CYS A 73 10.81 10.32 25.53
N ILE A 74 11.52 9.52 26.31
CA ILE A 74 12.10 9.89 27.60
C ILE A 74 13.62 9.83 27.44
N ALA A 75 14.29 10.97 27.49
CA ALA A 75 15.74 11.04 27.31
C ALA A 75 16.33 12.27 28.02
N PRO A 76 17.65 12.28 28.29
CA PRO A 76 18.37 13.50 28.65
C PRO A 76 18.15 14.62 27.62
N ALA A 77 18.08 15.88 28.09
CA ALA A 77 17.70 17.04 27.28
C ALA A 77 18.62 17.26 26.05
N ASP A 78 19.91 16.91 26.16
CA ASP A 78 20.91 16.99 25.09
C ASP A 78 20.67 15.97 23.96
N ARG A 79 19.97 14.88 24.24
CA ARG A 79 19.70 13.77 23.28
C ARG A 79 18.27 13.75 22.78
N LEU A 80 17.35 14.42 23.47
CA LEU A 80 15.91 14.36 23.20
C LEU A 80 15.55 14.67 21.75
N GLY A 81 16.21 15.66 21.12
CA GLY A 81 15.99 15.99 19.71
C GLY A 81 16.34 14.84 18.75
N GLN A 82 17.48 14.18 18.96
CA GLN A 82 17.89 13.05 18.12
C GLN A 82 16.96 11.84 18.26
N VAL A 83 16.47 11.59 19.47
CA VAL A 83 15.50 10.53 19.78
C VAL A 83 14.16 10.84 19.10
N TYR A 84 13.69 12.07 19.25
CA TYR A 84 12.45 12.56 18.64
C TYR A 84 12.48 12.36 17.12
N ASP A 85 13.53 12.84 16.46
CA ASP A 85 13.64 12.76 14.99
C ASP A 85 13.66 11.31 14.50
N ALA A 86 14.37 10.43 15.22
CA ALA A 86 14.43 9.00 14.91
C ALA A 86 13.06 8.33 15.02
N VAL A 87 12.28 8.67 16.04
CA VAL A 87 10.92 8.13 16.24
C VAL A 87 9.95 8.66 15.19
N VAL A 88 10.05 9.93 14.80
CA VAL A 88 9.23 10.51 13.73
C VAL A 88 9.54 9.86 12.39
N GLU A 89 10.82 9.74 12.02
CA GLU A 89 11.24 9.09 10.78
C GLU A 89 10.76 7.65 10.71
N PHE A 90 10.97 6.89 11.79
CA PHE A 90 10.47 5.52 11.91
C PHE A 90 8.94 5.45 11.73
N SER A 91 8.20 6.30 12.43
CA SER A 91 6.72 6.29 12.40
C SER A 91 6.16 6.64 11.02
N ARG A 92 6.83 7.51 10.26
CA ARG A 92 6.47 7.81 8.86
C ARG A 92 6.69 6.61 7.95
N CYS A 93 7.81 5.92 8.09
CA CYS A 93 8.09 4.72 7.31
C CYS A 93 7.09 3.61 7.64
N GLU A 94 6.81 3.40 8.93
CA GLU A 94 5.93 2.33 9.38
C GLU A 94 4.45 2.59 9.05
N SER A 95 3.97 3.83 9.16
CA SER A 95 2.63 4.21 8.65
C SER A 95 2.52 4.03 7.14
N GLY A 96 3.53 4.43 6.37
CA GLY A 96 3.55 4.21 4.92
C GLY A 96 3.44 2.73 4.54
N ILE A 97 4.10 1.83 5.28
CA ILE A 97 3.96 0.38 5.08
C ILE A 97 2.54 -0.08 5.45
N ARG A 98 2.00 0.36 6.59
CA ARG A 98 0.65 0.00 7.03
C ARG A 98 -0.43 0.42 6.02
N ASP A 99 -0.33 1.62 5.46
CA ASP A 99 -1.27 2.11 4.45
C ASP A 99 -1.26 1.23 3.20
N LEU A 100 -0.07 0.82 2.76
CA LEU A 100 0.10 -0.08 1.61
C LEU A 100 -0.43 -1.48 1.92
N GLU A 101 -0.17 -2.02 3.10
CA GLU A 101 -0.73 -3.29 3.58
C GLU A 101 -2.27 -3.24 3.60
N ALA A 102 -2.87 -2.16 4.08
CA ALA A 102 -4.32 -1.97 4.05
C ALA A 102 -4.85 -1.93 2.61
N GLY A 103 -4.13 -1.27 1.70
CA GLY A 103 -4.43 -1.28 0.26
C GLY A 103 -4.38 -2.68 -0.35
N ILE A 104 -3.40 -3.50 0.04
CA ILE A 104 -3.27 -4.90 -0.40
C ILE A 104 -4.46 -5.73 0.08
N VAL A 105 -4.80 -5.65 1.36
CA VAL A 105 -5.93 -6.39 1.94
C VAL A 105 -7.23 -6.01 1.23
N ALA A 106 -7.46 -4.73 0.99
CA ALA A 106 -8.60 -4.25 0.23
C ALA A 106 -8.61 -4.82 -1.22
N GLY A 107 -7.45 -4.82 -1.89
CA GLY A 107 -7.31 -5.41 -3.23
C GLY A 107 -7.59 -6.91 -3.27
N LEU A 108 -7.03 -7.67 -2.34
CA LEU A 108 -7.18 -9.13 -2.26
C LEU A 108 -8.64 -9.53 -2.00
N SER A 109 -9.37 -8.78 -1.17
CA SER A 109 -10.78 -9.05 -0.87
C SER A 109 -11.70 -9.02 -2.09
N GLY A 110 -11.32 -8.27 -3.14
CA GLY A 110 -12.08 -8.16 -4.38
C GLY A 110 -11.60 -9.07 -5.51
N LEU A 111 -10.55 -9.87 -5.28
CA LEU A 111 -9.80 -10.55 -6.33
C LEU A 111 -10.60 -11.69 -6.98
N ASP A 112 -11.26 -12.55 -6.19
CA ASP A 112 -12.02 -13.69 -6.71
C ASP A 112 -13.13 -13.25 -7.65
N GLY A 113 -13.90 -12.23 -7.26
CA GLY A 113 -14.98 -11.69 -8.09
C GLY A 113 -14.49 -11.02 -9.38
N ASP A 114 -13.30 -10.41 -9.37
CA ASP A 114 -12.70 -9.85 -10.57
C ASP A 114 -12.14 -10.93 -11.50
N ALA A 115 -11.50 -11.95 -10.92
CA ALA A 115 -10.95 -13.07 -11.67
C ALA A 115 -12.06 -13.84 -12.40
N THR A 116 -13.23 -14.03 -11.78
CA THR A 116 -14.39 -14.63 -12.44
C THR A 116 -14.95 -13.74 -13.55
N ALA A 117 -15.13 -12.45 -13.29
CA ALA A 117 -15.75 -11.52 -14.24
C ALA A 117 -15.01 -11.42 -15.58
N VAL A 118 -13.69 -11.67 -15.58
CA VAL A 118 -12.87 -11.61 -16.80
C VAL A 118 -13.18 -12.73 -17.80
N PHE A 119 -13.78 -13.83 -17.33
CA PHE A 119 -14.21 -14.92 -18.20
C PHE A 119 -15.60 -14.70 -18.80
N GLU A 120 -16.30 -13.63 -18.43
CA GLU A 120 -17.59 -13.29 -19.03
C GLU A 120 -17.38 -12.71 -20.44
N VAL A 121 -18.16 -13.20 -21.39
CA VAL A 121 -17.95 -13.04 -22.84
C VAL A 121 -18.11 -11.57 -23.31
N ASP A 122 -18.77 -10.72 -22.53
CA ASP A 122 -18.95 -9.29 -22.82
C ASP A 122 -18.70 -8.44 -21.57
N LEU A 123 -17.44 -8.08 -21.33
CA LEU A 123 -17.08 -7.09 -20.32
C LEU A 123 -17.51 -5.69 -20.80
N ASP A 124 -18.47 -5.09 -20.09
CA ASP A 124 -18.87 -3.71 -20.35
C ASP A 124 -17.72 -2.70 -20.13
N ASP A 125 -17.86 -1.50 -20.72
CA ASP A 125 -16.86 -0.43 -20.63
C ASP A 125 -16.60 0.05 -19.20
N ALA A 126 -17.59 -0.04 -18.31
CA ALA A 126 -17.49 0.42 -16.93
C ALA A 126 -16.63 -0.55 -16.11
N ARG A 127 -16.85 -1.85 -16.27
CA ARG A 127 -16.12 -2.95 -15.65
C ARG A 127 -14.69 -3.00 -16.15
N ARG A 128 -14.44 -2.78 -17.45
CA ARG A 128 -13.08 -2.64 -17.99
C ARG A 128 -12.33 -1.47 -17.34
N ARG A 129 -12.98 -0.30 -17.21
CA ARG A 129 -12.39 0.86 -16.51
C ARG A 129 -12.14 0.57 -15.03
N GLN A 130 -13.02 -0.18 -14.38
CA GLN A 130 -12.84 -0.59 -12.99
C GLN A 130 -11.64 -1.52 -12.81
N LEU A 131 -11.51 -2.56 -13.64
CA LEU A 131 -10.35 -3.48 -13.62
C LEU A 131 -9.04 -2.74 -13.91
N ALA A 132 -9.04 -1.83 -14.89
CA ALA A 132 -7.88 -0.97 -15.14
C ALA A 132 -7.56 -0.03 -13.97
N GLY A 133 -8.57 0.42 -13.22
CA GLY A 133 -8.40 1.18 -11.98
C GLY A 133 -7.74 0.33 -10.89
N ARG A 134 -8.19 -0.91 -10.69
CA ARG A 134 -7.63 -1.84 -9.71
C ARG A 134 -6.20 -2.25 -10.06
N TYR A 135 -5.91 -2.50 -11.33
CA TYR A 135 -4.54 -2.74 -11.81
C TYR A 135 -3.62 -1.56 -11.49
N ARG A 136 -4.03 -0.32 -11.82
CA ARG A 136 -3.25 0.88 -11.49
C ARG A 136 -3.04 1.04 -9.98
N ALA A 137 -4.03 0.72 -9.17
CA ALA A 137 -3.89 0.72 -7.72
C ALA A 137 -2.85 -0.32 -7.25
N ALA A 138 -2.91 -1.55 -7.76
CA ALA A 138 -1.95 -2.62 -7.43
C ALA A 138 -0.51 -2.24 -7.83
N VAL A 139 -0.31 -1.69 -9.03
CA VAL A 139 0.99 -1.16 -9.47
C VAL A 139 1.46 0.00 -8.59
N GLY A 140 0.55 0.89 -8.20
CA GLY A 140 0.84 1.98 -7.27
C GLY A 140 1.31 1.49 -5.91
N ILE A 141 0.69 0.42 -5.39
CA ILE A 141 1.11 -0.23 -4.14
C ILE A 141 2.53 -0.80 -4.29
N GLN A 142 2.79 -1.57 -5.35
CA GLN A 142 4.11 -2.17 -5.59
C GLN A 142 5.21 -1.10 -5.71
N ALA A 143 4.92 -0.01 -6.43
CA ALA A 143 5.83 1.13 -6.53
C ALA A 143 6.06 1.81 -5.17
N GLY A 144 5.01 1.94 -4.35
CA GLY A 144 5.11 2.46 -2.98
C GLY A 144 6.03 1.62 -2.11
N LEU A 145 5.86 0.30 -2.12
CA LEU A 145 6.72 -0.63 -1.37
C LEU A 145 8.17 -0.55 -1.82
N ALA A 146 8.41 -0.50 -3.14
CA ALA A 146 9.75 -0.35 -3.70
C ALA A 146 10.44 0.96 -3.27
N ARG A 147 9.68 2.05 -3.08
CA ARG A 147 10.22 3.32 -2.57
C ARG A 147 10.57 3.28 -1.09
N LEU A 148 9.84 2.49 -0.29
CA LEU A 148 10.10 2.34 1.15
C LEU A 148 11.20 1.32 1.44
N ALA A 149 11.45 0.37 0.54
CA ALA A 149 12.43 -0.69 0.74
C ALA A 149 13.84 -0.21 1.13
N PRO A 150 14.43 0.83 0.51
CA PRO A 150 15.73 1.34 0.96
C PRO A 150 15.70 1.87 2.39
N GLN A 151 14.61 2.47 2.85
CA GLN A 151 14.51 3.00 4.21
C GLN A 151 14.48 1.90 5.26
N VAL A 152 14.00 0.71 4.90
CA VAL A 152 13.92 -0.45 5.79
C VAL A 152 15.22 -1.27 5.75
N HIS A 153 15.77 -1.51 4.57
CA HIS A 153 16.89 -2.44 4.38
C HIS A 153 18.28 -1.81 4.35
N THR A 154 18.40 -0.47 4.25
CA THR A 154 19.72 0.15 4.19
C THR A 154 20.47 -0.05 5.51
N PRO A 155 21.63 -0.74 5.50
CA PRO A 155 22.45 -0.88 6.70
C PRO A 155 22.97 0.48 7.13
N ARG A 156 22.98 0.77 8.44
CA ARG A 156 23.46 2.05 8.93
C ARG A 156 24.97 2.19 8.81
N LEU A 157 25.40 3.38 8.39
CA LEU A 157 26.80 3.75 8.29
C LEU A 157 27.48 3.72 9.67
N HIS A 158 28.73 3.24 9.72
CA HIS A 158 29.56 3.29 10.91
C HIS A 158 30.25 4.66 11.07
N PRO A 159 30.39 5.18 12.31
CA PRO A 159 29.99 4.60 13.59
C PRO A 159 28.48 4.73 13.92
N PRO A 160 27.90 3.85 14.76
CA PRO A 160 26.46 3.84 15.02
C PRO A 160 26.03 5.07 15.85
N THR A 161 25.13 5.88 15.29
CA THR A 161 24.51 7.01 16.00
C THR A 161 23.39 6.53 16.94
N LEU A 162 23.04 7.34 17.95
CA LEU A 162 21.92 7.03 18.85
C LEU A 162 20.59 6.90 18.09
N ALA A 163 20.28 7.88 17.24
CA ALA A 163 19.15 7.84 16.30
C ALA A 163 19.19 6.58 15.42
N GLY A 164 20.41 6.22 14.98
CA GLY A 164 20.76 4.97 14.33
C GLY A 164 20.18 3.75 15.03
N GLN A 165 20.66 3.54 16.23
CA GLN A 165 20.35 2.37 17.03
C GLN A 165 18.88 2.33 17.45
N ILE A 166 18.26 3.48 17.77
CA ILE A 166 16.83 3.54 18.12
C ILE A 166 15.97 3.03 16.98
N ALA A 167 16.17 3.58 15.78
CA ALA A 167 15.32 3.20 14.66
C ALA A 167 15.61 1.77 14.15
N GLU A 168 16.84 1.25 14.27
CA GLU A 168 17.07 -0.20 14.07
C GLU A 168 16.27 -1.05 15.05
N ARG A 169 16.36 -0.76 16.35
CA ARG A 169 15.67 -1.55 17.37
C ARG A 169 14.14 -1.45 17.24
N LEU A 170 13.61 -0.29 16.85
CA LEU A 170 12.19 -0.15 16.55
C LEU A 170 11.79 -1.02 15.36
N ARG A 171 12.55 -1.00 14.26
CA ARG A 171 12.30 -1.85 13.08
C ARG A 171 12.32 -3.34 13.42
N GLU A 172 13.30 -3.78 14.21
CA GLU A 172 13.38 -5.16 14.69
C GLU A 172 12.15 -5.54 15.54
N ARG A 173 11.78 -4.68 16.49
CA ARG A 173 10.65 -4.94 17.40
C ARG A 173 9.31 -4.97 16.69
N THR A 174 9.12 -4.13 15.67
CA THR A 174 7.89 -4.12 14.85
C THR A 174 7.96 -5.04 13.65
N ARG A 175 9.06 -5.82 13.49
CA ARG A 175 9.31 -6.74 12.37
C ARG A 175 9.10 -6.07 11.01
N LEU A 176 9.60 -4.84 10.87
CA LEU A 176 9.28 -4.00 9.71
C LEU A 176 9.79 -4.59 8.39
N ALA A 177 10.98 -5.21 8.42
CA ALA A 177 11.55 -5.89 7.26
C ALA A 177 10.70 -7.09 6.82
N GLU A 178 10.32 -7.96 7.75
CA GLU A 178 9.47 -9.13 7.46
C GLU A 178 8.10 -8.71 6.90
N ARG A 179 7.49 -7.66 7.49
CA ARG A 179 6.23 -7.08 7.01
C ARG A 179 6.35 -6.55 5.58
N LEU A 180 7.41 -5.81 5.30
CA LEU A 180 7.68 -5.28 3.95
C LEU A 180 7.86 -6.42 2.95
N GLU A 181 8.66 -7.45 3.27
CA GLU A 181 8.87 -8.60 2.40
C GLU A 181 7.56 -9.34 2.09
N PHE A 182 6.74 -9.56 3.11
CA PHE A 182 5.42 -10.18 2.94
C PHE A 182 4.48 -9.32 2.09
N ALA A 183 4.44 -8.00 2.33
CA ALA A 183 3.63 -7.08 1.55
C ALA A 183 4.06 -7.04 0.07
N VAL A 184 5.37 -7.10 -0.21
CA VAL A 184 5.89 -7.17 -1.59
C VAL A 184 5.40 -8.42 -2.30
N GLN A 185 5.45 -9.58 -1.64
CA GLN A 185 4.94 -10.85 -2.21
C GLN A 185 3.44 -10.77 -2.51
N GLN A 186 2.64 -10.21 -1.59
CA GLN A 186 1.20 -10.07 -1.80
C GLN A 186 0.87 -9.07 -2.92
N ALA A 187 1.60 -7.96 -3.01
CA ALA A 187 1.43 -6.98 -4.08
C ALA A 187 1.79 -7.57 -5.46
N GLU A 188 2.82 -8.41 -5.54
CA GLU A 188 3.17 -9.13 -6.77
C GLU A 188 2.03 -10.04 -7.25
N VAL A 189 1.41 -10.79 -6.33
CA VAL A 189 0.24 -11.62 -6.65
C VAL A 189 -0.91 -10.77 -7.20
N LEU A 190 -1.22 -9.64 -6.55
CA LEU A 190 -2.25 -8.71 -7.02
C LEU A 190 -1.99 -8.21 -8.45
N VAL A 191 -0.77 -7.73 -8.70
CA VAL A 191 -0.39 -7.20 -10.02
C VAL A 191 -0.49 -8.29 -11.07
N ARG A 192 0.04 -9.49 -10.80
CA ARG A 192 0.01 -10.61 -11.73
C ARG A 192 -1.41 -11.02 -12.09
N VAL A 193 -2.31 -11.11 -11.11
CA VAL A 193 -3.71 -11.47 -11.37
C VAL A 193 -4.38 -10.39 -12.21
N TYR A 194 -4.23 -9.11 -11.86
CA TYR A 194 -4.84 -8.03 -12.63
C TYR A 194 -4.24 -7.85 -14.03
N GLU A 195 -2.97 -8.16 -14.21
CA GLU A 195 -2.33 -8.20 -15.53
C GLU A 195 -2.97 -9.30 -16.40
N GLN A 196 -3.14 -10.52 -15.86
CA GLN A 196 -3.84 -11.60 -16.56
C GLN A 196 -5.29 -11.23 -16.88
N CYS A 197 -5.96 -10.54 -15.95
CA CYS A 197 -7.31 -10.01 -16.16
C CYS A 197 -7.36 -9.03 -17.33
N GLY A 198 -6.39 -8.11 -17.39
CA GLY A 198 -6.25 -7.14 -18.46
C GLY A 198 -5.97 -7.79 -19.82
N GLN A 199 -5.09 -8.79 -19.85
CA GLN A 199 -4.76 -9.51 -21.09
C GLN A 199 -6.00 -10.19 -21.69
N ARG A 200 -6.77 -10.92 -20.87
CA ARG A 200 -8.00 -11.57 -21.33
C ARG A 200 -9.07 -10.59 -21.78
N ALA A 201 -9.23 -9.47 -21.06
CA ALA A 201 -10.16 -8.41 -21.46
C ALA A 201 -9.76 -7.75 -22.79
N SER A 202 -8.45 -7.70 -23.11
CA SER A 202 -7.98 -7.25 -24.42
C SER A 202 -8.27 -8.28 -25.51
N ASP A 203 -8.02 -9.56 -25.23
CA ASP A 203 -8.22 -10.65 -26.19
C ASP A 203 -9.70 -10.79 -26.60
N SER A 204 -10.64 -10.59 -25.66
CA SER A 204 -12.08 -10.62 -25.96
C SER A 204 -12.50 -9.48 -26.89
N VAL A 205 -11.98 -8.27 -26.68
CA VAL A 205 -12.23 -7.11 -27.55
C VAL A 205 -11.67 -7.34 -28.95
N ILE A 206 -10.45 -7.88 -29.05
CA ILE A 206 -9.83 -8.20 -30.34
C ILE A 206 -10.64 -9.26 -31.08
N SER A 207 -11.06 -10.33 -30.38
CA SER A 207 -11.89 -11.40 -30.94
C SER A 207 -13.24 -10.88 -31.46
N GLY A 208 -13.91 -10.00 -30.71
CA GLY A 208 -15.16 -9.38 -31.14
C GLY A 208 -15.00 -8.41 -32.34
N ARG A 209 -13.82 -7.80 -32.52
CA ARG A 209 -13.51 -7.02 -33.74
C ARG A 209 -13.23 -7.93 -34.93
N HIS A 210 -12.54 -9.06 -34.71
CA HIS A 210 -12.30 -10.06 -35.74
C HIS A 210 -13.61 -10.66 -36.26
N LEU A 211 -14.51 -11.08 -35.37
CA LEU A 211 -15.81 -11.64 -35.74
C LEU A 211 -16.66 -10.64 -36.54
N ARG A 212 -16.65 -9.35 -36.14
CA ARG A 212 -17.34 -8.30 -36.91
C ARG A 212 -16.77 -8.11 -38.30
N LEU A 213 -15.44 -8.22 -38.43
CA LEU A 213 -14.75 -8.10 -39.72
C LEU A 213 -15.03 -9.32 -40.61
N GLU A 214 -15.06 -10.53 -40.04
CA GLU A 214 -15.47 -11.74 -40.75
C GLU A 214 -16.91 -11.63 -41.30
N TRP A 215 -17.85 -11.17 -40.47
CA TRP A 215 -19.23 -10.94 -40.93
C TRP A 215 -19.32 -9.86 -42.01
N ALA A 216 -18.54 -8.79 -41.91
CA ALA A 216 -18.50 -7.77 -42.95
C ALA A 216 -18.02 -8.33 -44.29
N ILE A 217 -17.00 -9.20 -44.28
CA ILE A 217 -16.51 -9.89 -45.48
C ILE A 217 -17.58 -10.83 -46.05
N VAL A 218 -18.24 -11.62 -45.20
CA VAL A 218 -19.31 -12.54 -45.63
C VAL A 218 -20.46 -11.77 -46.30
N VAL A 219 -20.89 -10.64 -45.72
CA VAL A 219 -21.95 -9.79 -46.29
C VAL A 219 -21.51 -9.17 -47.61
N LEU A 220 -20.27 -8.69 -47.71
CA LEU A 220 -19.71 -8.13 -48.94
C LEU A 220 -19.70 -9.18 -50.07
N LEU A 221 -19.16 -10.37 -49.79
CA LEU A 221 -19.10 -11.49 -50.74
C LEU A 221 -20.49 -11.96 -51.16
N ALA A 222 -21.45 -12.02 -50.23
CA ALA A 222 -22.84 -12.36 -50.56
C ALA A 222 -23.48 -11.32 -51.48
N THR A 223 -23.18 -10.03 -51.27
CA THR A 223 -23.67 -8.93 -52.12
C THR A 223 -23.07 -8.99 -53.51
N GLU A 224 -21.75 -9.23 -53.63
CA GLU A 224 -21.07 -9.41 -54.91
C GLU A 224 -21.61 -10.62 -55.68
N THR A 225 -21.78 -11.75 -55.01
CA THR A 225 -22.36 -12.97 -55.59
C THR A 225 -23.78 -12.72 -56.10
N LEU A 226 -24.58 -11.94 -55.36
CA LEU A 226 -25.93 -11.57 -55.77
C LEU A 226 -25.94 -10.69 -57.03
N PHE A 227 -25.06 -9.68 -57.10
CA PHE A 227 -24.90 -8.84 -58.30
C PHE A 227 -24.51 -9.67 -59.52
N LEU A 228 -23.51 -10.54 -59.38
CA LEU A 228 -23.08 -11.46 -60.44
C LEU A 228 -24.21 -12.36 -60.93
N PHE A 229 -25.05 -12.85 -60.00
CA PHE A 229 -26.20 -13.68 -60.33
C PHE A 229 -27.28 -12.88 -61.11
N VAL A 230 -27.55 -11.64 -60.71
CA VAL A 230 -28.48 -10.75 -61.42
C VAL A 230 -27.98 -10.41 -62.83
N ASP A 231 -26.69 -10.13 -62.99
CA ASP A 231 -26.07 -9.86 -64.29
C ASP A 231 -26.16 -11.08 -65.22
N LEU A 232 -26.02 -12.28 -64.68
CA LEU A 232 -26.13 -13.53 -65.44
C LEU A 232 -27.57 -13.81 -65.87
N LEU A 233 -28.55 -13.55 -65.01
CA LEU A 233 -29.97 -13.66 -65.36
C LEU A 233 -30.40 -12.62 -66.40
N THR A 234 -29.95 -11.38 -66.26
CA THR A 234 -30.26 -10.32 -67.25
C THR A 234 -29.62 -10.62 -68.60
N SER A 235 -28.37 -11.07 -68.61
CA SER A 235 -27.66 -11.47 -69.84
C SER A 235 -28.31 -12.65 -70.56
N SER A 236 -28.85 -13.63 -69.83
CA SER A 236 -29.54 -14.79 -70.43
C SER A 236 -30.95 -14.47 -70.93
N SER A 237 -31.57 -13.40 -70.44
CA SER A 237 -32.92 -12.95 -70.82
C SER A 237 -32.99 -12.06 -72.06
N THR A 238 -31.88 -11.89 -72.80
CA THR A 238 -31.85 -11.15 -74.07
C THR A 238 -32.02 -12.15 -75.23
N PRO A 239 -33.25 -12.45 -75.68
CA PRO A 239 -33.45 -13.30 -76.85
C PRO A 239 -33.03 -12.53 -78.12
N THR A 240 -32.13 -13.14 -78.89
CA THR A 240 -31.89 -12.84 -80.30
C THR A 240 -33.12 -13.14 -81.15
#